data_AF-A0A6A7LIL3-F1
#
_entry.id   AF-A0A6A7LIL3-F1
#
_cell.length_a   1.000
_cell.length_b   1.000
_cell.length_c   1.000
_cell.angle_alpha   90.00
_cell.angle_beta   90.00
_cell.angle_gamma   90.00
#
_symmetry.space_group_name_H-M   'P 1'
#
loop_
_entity.id
_entity.type
_entity.pdbx_description
1 polymer ?
#
loop_
_entity_poly.entity_id
_entity_poly.type
_entity_poly.pdbx_seq_one_letter_code
_entity_poly.pdbx_strand_id
1 'polypeptide(L)' 'MTLSLNCKEAGDPVCTHTMYGETEEELLANAKKHGIEVHGYTEETWNEEVAKNAEHFRKLIKRS' A
#
# COMPACT_ATOMS: atom_id res chain seq x y z
N MET A 1 -8.25 11.78 10.96
CA MET A 1 -8.82 11.29 9.69
C MET A 1 -7.97 10.11 9.29
N THR A 2 -8.59 8.98 8.97
CA THR A 2 -7.84 7.76 8.67
C THR A 2 -7.80 7.57 7.16
N LEU A 3 -6.60 7.42 6.63
CA LEU A 3 -6.36 7.02 5.25
C LEU A 3 -6.46 5.50 5.14
N SER A 4 -6.97 5.02 4.01
CA SER A 4 -7.01 3.59 3.72
C SER A 4 -6.73 3.27 2.26
N LEU A 5 -6.11 2.12 2.01
CA LEU A 5 -5.84 1.57 0.68
C LEU A 5 -6.02 0.05 0.74
N ASN A 6 -6.82 -0.50 -0.18
CA ASN A 6 -7.01 -1.94 -0.27
C ASN A 6 -6.06 -2.55 -1.31
N CYS A 7 -5.41 -3.68 -1.00
CA CYS A 7 -4.49 -4.38 -1.90
C CYS A 7 -5.14 -4.72 -3.25
N LYS A 8 -6.42 -5.09 -3.25
CA LYS A 8 -7.18 -5.38 -4.47
C LYS A 8 -7.31 -4.18 -5.39
N GLU A 9 -7.52 -3.01 -4.81
CA GLU A 9 -7.60 -1.76 -5.57
C GLU A 9 -6.22 -1.34 -6.06
N ALA A 10 -5.17 -1.64 -5.28
CA ALA A 10 -3.77 -1.37 -5.61
C ALA A 10 -3.15 -2.33 -6.65
N GLY A 11 -3.88 -3.38 -7.08
CA GLY A 11 -3.46 -4.25 -8.17
C GLY A 11 -3.23 -5.72 -7.82
N ASP A 12 -3.45 -6.13 -6.57
CA ASP A 12 -3.41 -7.56 -6.18
C ASP A 12 -4.83 -8.15 -6.15
N PRO A 13 -5.27 -8.87 -7.20
CA PRO A 13 -6.66 -9.32 -7.32
C PRO A 13 -7.10 -10.33 -6.24
N VAL A 14 -6.16 -10.94 -5.52
CA VAL A 14 -6.41 -12.01 -4.54
C VAL A 14 -6.30 -11.51 -3.10
N CYS A 15 -5.51 -10.47 -2.82
CA CYS A 15 -5.35 -9.94 -1.48
C CYS A 15 -6.44 -8.92 -1.14
N THR A 16 -7.21 -9.22 -0.09
CA THR A 16 -8.29 -8.35 0.39
C THR A 16 -7.88 -7.48 1.58
N HIS A 17 -6.60 -7.45 1.94
CA HIS A 17 -6.12 -6.64 3.06
C HIS A 17 -6.29 -5.15 2.78
N THR A 18 -6.65 -4.40 3.83
CA THR A 18 -6.74 -2.94 3.78
C THR A 18 -5.69 -2.38 4.72
N MET A 19 -4.81 -1.55 4.18
CA MET A 19 -3.82 -0.81 4.93
C MET A 19 -4.39 0.50 5.41
N TYR A 20 -3.93 0.95 6.58
CA TYR A 20 -4.41 2.15 7.24
C TYR A 20 -3.26 3.02 7.74
N GLY A 21 -3.49 4.33 7.85
CA GLY A 21 -2.59 5.29 8.48
C GLY A 21 -3.26 6.64 8.71
N GLU A 22 -2.78 7.45 9.65
CA GLU A 22 -3.26 8.83 9.79
C GLU A 22 -2.62 9.76 8.75
N THR A 23 -1.44 9.39 8.27
CA THR A 23 -0.72 10.04 7.17
C THR A 23 -0.44 9.09 6.02
N GLU A 24 -0.08 9.63 4.85
CA GLU A 24 0.33 8.82 3.70
C GLU A 24 1.58 8.00 4.01
N GLU A 25 2.51 8.55 4.79
CA GLU A 25 3.72 7.86 5.22
C GLU A 25 3.40 6.64 6.10
N GLU A 26 2.53 6.80 7.10
CA GLU A 26 2.09 5.70 7.96
C GLU A 26 1.34 4.62 7.16
N LEU A 27 0.48 5.03 6.24
CA LEU A 27 -0.24 4.11 5.37
C LEU A 27 0.74 3.31 4.49
N LEU A 28 1.74 3.97 3.91
CA LEU A 28 2.77 3.32 3.09
C LEU A 28 3.72 2.46 3.94
N ALA A 29 3.98 2.80 5.20
CA ALA A 29 4.74 1.96 6.11
C ALA A 29 3.97 0.68 6.47
N ASN A 30 2.66 0.79 6.71
CA ASN A 30 1.78 -0.36 6.89
C ASN A 30 1.71 -1.23 5.63
N ALA A 31 1.62 -0.59 4.47
CA ALA A 31 1.68 -1.20 3.15
C ALA A 31 2.97 -2.01 2.93
N LYS A 32 4.12 -1.40 3.22
CA LYS A 32 5.43 -2.04 3.13
C LYS A 32 5.52 -3.26 4.02
N LYS A 33 5.10 -3.14 5.28
CA LYS A 33 5.10 -4.25 6.22
C LYS A 33 4.28 -5.42 5.68
N HIS A 34 3.06 -5.15 5.21
CA HIS A 34 2.19 -6.17 4.63
C HIS A 34 2.81 -6.82 3.38
N GLY A 35 3.36 -6.01 2.47
CA GLY A 35 4.03 -6.48 1.27
C GLY A 35 5.21 -7.41 1.55
N ILE A 36 6.03 -7.08 2.56
CA ILE A 36 7.17 -7.91 2.96
C ILE A 36 6.70 -9.20 3.65
N GLU A 37 5.80 -9.11 4.62
CA GLU A 37 5.40 -10.25 5.46
C GLU A 37 4.47 -11.24 4.74
N VAL A 38 3.59 -10.76 3.86
CA VAL A 38 2.53 -11.57 3.23
C VAL A 38 2.82 -11.87 1.77
N HIS A 39 3.41 -10.92 1.05
CA HIS A 39 3.72 -11.07 -0.39
C HIS A 39 5.18 -11.42 -0.65
N GLY A 40 6.02 -11.44 0.40
CA GLY A 40 7.44 -11.78 0.28
C GLY A 40 8.26 -10.75 -0.49
N TYR A 41 7.78 -9.51 -0.59
CA TYR A 41 8.57 -8.43 -1.17
C TYR A 41 9.85 -8.21 -0.38
N THR A 42 10.92 -7.92 -1.09
CA THR A 42 12.11 -7.32 -0.49
C THR A 42 11.92 -5.82 -0.39
N GLU A 43 12.72 -5.16 0.45
CA GLU A 43 12.73 -3.71 0.52
C GLU A 43 13.02 -3.05 -0.85
N GLU A 44 13.89 -3.66 -1.64
CA GLU A 44 14.23 -3.17 -2.99
C GLU A 44 13.00 -3.24 -3.92
N THR A 45 12.39 -4.42 -4.05
CA THR A 45 11.20 -4.61 -4.91
C THR A 45 10.02 -3.75 -4.47
N TRP A 46 9.85 -3.56 -3.16
CA TRP A 46 8.86 -2.65 -2.61
C TRP A 46 9.10 -1.20 -3.07
N ASN A 47 10.34 -0.72 -2.94
CA ASN A 47 10.70 0.64 -3.31
C ASN A 47 10.51 0.88 -4.83
N GLU A 48 10.86 -0.11 -5.66
CA GLU A 48 10.64 -0.06 -7.11
C GLU A 48 9.15 0.01 -7.47
N GLU A 49 8.32 -0.84 -6.86
CA GLU A 49 6.87 -0.86 -7.10
C GLU A 49 6.19 0.44 -6.66
N VAL A 50 6.57 0.97 -5.48
CA VAL A 50 6.05 2.26 -5.02
C VAL A 50 6.52 3.40 -5.93
N ALA A 51 7.79 3.44 -6.31
CA ALA A 51 8.30 4.49 -7.21
C ALA A 51 7.59 4.48 -8.57
N LYS A 52 7.31 3.30 -9.12
CA LYS A 52 6.63 3.13 -10.40
C LYS A 52 5.14 3.48 -10.33
N ASN A 53 4.49 3.24 -9.20
CA ASN A 53 3.04 3.35 -9.05
C ASN A 53 2.57 4.43 -8.05
N ALA A 54 3.46 5.29 -7.56
CA ALA A 54 3.17 6.26 -6.49
C ALA A 54 1.91 7.12 -6.77
N GLU A 55 1.80 7.67 -7.97
CA GLU A 55 0.63 8.48 -8.36
C GLU A 55 -0.65 7.66 -8.45
N HIS A 56 -0.56 6.40 -8.85
CA HIS A 56 -1.69 5.49 -8.90
C HIS A 56 -2.20 5.17 -7.49
N PHE A 57 -1.31 4.79 -6.58
CA PHE A 57 -1.66 4.53 -5.18
C PHE A 57 -2.28 5.76 -4.51
N ARG A 58 -1.71 6.95 -4.71
CA ARG A 58 -2.27 8.20 -4.17
C ARG A 58 -3.71 8.47 -4.59
N LYS A 59 -4.08 8.15 -5.83
CA LYS A 59 -5.45 8.32 -6.34
C LYS A 59 -6.44 7.33 -5.72
N LEU A 60 -5.94 6.18 -5.25
CA LEU A 60 -6.76 5.12 -4.65
C LEU A 60 -6.91 5.26 -3.14
N ILE A 61 -6.07 6.07 -2.48
CA ILE A 61 -6.17 6.32 -1.05
C ILE A 61 -7.51 7.00 -0.74
N LYS A 62 -8.30 6.37 0.14
CA LYS A 62 -9.58 6.88 0.61
C LYS A 62 -9.39 7.58 1.96
N ARG A 63 -10.14 8.67 2.17
CA ARG A 63 -10.23 9.38 3.44
C ARG A 63 -11.55 9.04 4.13
N SER A 64 -11.48 8.62 5.39
CA SER A 64 -12.62 8.39 6.28
C SER A 64 -12.45 9.10 7.61
#